data_AF-A0A4Q8UC07-F1
#
_entry.id   AF-A0A4Q8UC07-F1
#
_cell.length_a   1.000
_cell.length_b   1.000
_cell.length_c   1.000
_cell.angle_alpha   90.00
_cell.angle_beta   90.00
_cell.angle_gamma   90.00
#
_symmetry.space_group_name_H-M   'P 1'
#
loop_
_entity.id
_entity.type
_entity.pdbx_description
1 polymer ?
#
loop_
_entity_poly.entity_id
_entity_poly.type
_entity_poly.pdbx_seq_one_letter_code
_entity_poly.pdbx_strand_id
1 'polypeptide(L)'
;MVPYFLTGISVLIAAILHWLAPQNFWRATAMSTAVILLVSLASLYIFNASGMLVSENTGETPDFSGRLGMISLLISFFALLISLFVGWFIRIIRQ
;
A
#
# COMPACT_ATOMS: atom_id res chain seq x y z
N MET A 1 -8.65 -6.84 -10.38
CA MET A 1 -8.38 -7.66 -9.17
C MET A 1 -7.15 -7.21 -8.38
N VAL A 2 -6.05 -6.84 -9.05
CA VAL A 2 -4.78 -6.38 -8.44
C VAL A 2 -4.93 -5.30 -7.34
N PRO A 3 -5.73 -4.23 -7.52
CA PRO A 3 -5.86 -3.18 -6.50
C PRO A 3 -6.44 -3.70 -5.18
N TYR A 4 -7.41 -4.61 -5.22
CA TYR A 4 -8.01 -5.19 -4.02
C TYR A 4 -7.02 -6.06 -3.25
N PHE A 5 -6.20 -6.83 -3.97
CA PHE A 5 -5.14 -7.65 -3.39
C PHE A 5 -4.09 -6.78 -2.68
N LEU A 6 -3.67 -5.69 -3.34
CA LEU A 6 -2.76 -4.69 -2.77
C LEU A 6 -3.33 -4.04 -1.50
N THR A 7 -4.62 -3.68 -1.51
CA THR A 7 -5.29 -3.13 -0.31
C THR A 7 -5.29 -4.13 0.84
N GLY A 8 -5.62 -5.40 0.58
CA GLY A 8 -5.60 -6.45 1.62
C GLY A 8 -4.22 -6.63 2.25
N ILE A 9 -3.16 -6.70 1.43
CA ILE A 9 -1.78 -6.76 1.91
C ILE A 9 -1.42 -5.51 2.73
N SER A 10 -1.82 -4.33 2.25
CA SER A 10 -1.52 -3.06 2.91
C SER A 10 -2.13 -2.99 4.32
N VAL A 11 -3.38 -3.45 4.46
CA VAL A 11 -4.06 -3.53 5.76
C VAL A 11 -3.35 -4.52 6.69
N LEU A 12 -2.95 -5.69 6.19
CA LEU A 12 -2.21 -6.68 6.99
C LEU A 12 -0.86 -6.14 7.48
N ILE A 13 -0.10 -5.49 6.61
CA ILE A 13 1.18 -4.86 6.96
C ILE A 13 0.98 -3.81 8.05
N ALA A 14 0.01 -2.90 7.86
CA ALA A 14 -0.31 -1.89 8.86
C ALA A 14 -0.72 -2.52 10.19
N ALA A 15 -1.51 -3.59 10.15
CA ALA A 15 -2.00 -4.26 11.34
C ALA A 15 -0.85 -4.91 12.13
N ILE A 16 0.01 -5.66 11.46
CA ILE A 16 1.16 -6.33 12.09
C ILE A 16 2.10 -5.29 12.72
N LEU A 17 2.43 -4.22 11.99
CA LEU A 17 3.37 -3.20 12.49
C LEU A 17 2.82 -2.43 13.69
N HIS A 18 1.54 -2.04 13.67
CA HIS A 18 0.91 -1.41 14.83
C HIS A 18 0.73 -2.39 16.00
N TRP A 19 0.60 -3.69 15.73
CA TRP A 19 0.57 -4.72 16.78
C TRP A 19 1.93 -4.94 17.44
N LEU A 20 3.03 -4.86 16.69
CA LEU A 20 4.38 -5.04 17.22
C LEU A 20 4.90 -3.81 17.98
N ALA A 21 4.48 -2.60 17.59
CA ALA A 21 4.97 -1.33 18.15
C ALA A 21 3.85 -0.45 18.75
N PRO A 22 3.12 -0.89 19.80
CA PRO A 22 1.99 -0.15 20.37
C PRO A 22 2.36 1.20 21.01
N GLN A 23 3.59 1.34 21.50
CA GLN A 23 3.98 2.49 22.31
C GLN A 23 4.24 3.77 21.48
N ASN A 24 4.56 3.62 20.18
CA ASN A 24 4.92 4.75 19.31
C ASN A 24 4.05 4.78 18.05
N PHE A 25 2.79 5.19 18.20
CA PHE A 25 1.79 5.29 17.12
C PHE A 25 2.35 5.95 15.85
N TRP A 26 2.87 7.17 15.96
CA TRP A 26 3.37 7.93 14.81
C TRP A 26 4.57 7.28 14.10
N ARG A 27 5.44 6.61 14.86
CA ARG A 27 6.59 5.88 14.29
C ARG A 27 6.13 4.63 13.56
N ALA A 28 5.18 3.89 14.14
CA ALA A 28 4.56 2.74 13.50
C ALA A 28 3.85 3.17 12.20
N THR A 29 3.12 4.28 12.22
CA THR A 29 2.43 4.83 11.04
C THR A 29 3.39 5.25 9.93
N ALA A 30 4.48 5.95 10.25
CA ALA A 30 5.47 6.32 9.23
C ALA A 30 6.15 5.08 8.63
N MET A 31 6.48 4.09 9.46
CA MET A 31 7.15 2.86 9.04
C MET A 31 6.24 1.99 8.16
N SER A 32 5.00 1.74 8.57
CA SER A 32 4.02 1.00 7.77
C SER A 32 3.71 1.70 6.46
N THR A 33 3.57 3.04 6.45
CA THR A 33 3.36 3.81 5.23
C THR A 33 4.51 3.61 4.24
N ALA A 34 5.75 3.69 4.72
CA ALA A 34 6.93 3.46 3.88
C ALA A 34 6.98 2.02 3.34
N VAL A 35 6.69 1.02 4.18
CA VAL A 35 6.66 -0.39 3.77
C VAL A 35 5.56 -0.65 2.74
N ILE A 36 4.34 -0.16 2.98
CA ILE A 36 3.20 -0.31 2.07
C ILE A 36 3.52 0.35 0.72
N LEU A 37 4.13 1.53 0.73
CA LEU A 37 4.53 2.21 -0.50
C LEU A 37 5.53 1.40 -1.31
N LEU A 38 6.61 0.92 -0.68
CA LEU A 38 7.63 0.12 -1.37
C LEU A 38 7.06 -1.18 -1.92
N VAL A 39 6.23 -1.87 -1.13
CA VAL A 39 5.55 -3.10 -1.56
C VAL A 39 4.61 -2.81 -2.73
N SER A 40 3.82 -1.74 -2.66
CA SER A 40 2.87 -1.39 -3.72
C SER A 40 3.57 -1.03 -5.03
N LEU A 41 4.67 -0.28 -4.96
CA LEU A 41 5.49 0.05 -6.13
C LEU A 41 6.12 -1.22 -6.72
N ALA A 42 6.74 -2.06 -5.89
CA ALA A 42 7.35 -3.31 -6.35
C ALA A 42 6.31 -4.24 -7.00
N SER A 43 5.14 -4.40 -6.38
CA SER A 43 4.04 -5.18 -6.92
C SER A 43 3.53 -4.63 -8.25
N LEU A 44 3.42 -3.31 -8.42
CA LEU A 44 3.05 -2.71 -9.71
C LEU A 44 4.01 -3.11 -10.83
N TYR A 45 5.31 -3.08 -10.58
CA TYR A 45 6.31 -3.54 -11.57
C TYR A 45 6.19 -5.04 -11.87
N ILE A 46 6.00 -5.86 -10.84
CA ILE A 46 5.82 -7.32 -11.00
C ILE A 46 4.57 -7.64 -11.81
N PHE A 47 3.43 -7.00 -11.49
CA PHE A 47 2.17 -7.24 -12.19
C PHE A 47 2.16 -6.69 -13.62
N ASN A 48 2.93 -5.62 -13.89
CA ASN A 48 3.14 -5.14 -15.25
C ASN A 48 3.94 -6.16 -16.08
N ALA A 49 5.05 -6.64 -15.52
CA ALA A 49 5.91 -7.63 -16.17
C ALA A 49 5.20 -8.97 -16.42
N SER A 50 4.26 -9.35 -15.55
CA SER A 50 3.48 -10.57 -15.70
C SER A 50 2.28 -10.46 -16.67
N GLY A 51 2.08 -9.28 -17.31
CA GLY A 51 0.94 -9.04 -18.21
C GLY A 51 -0.42 -8.96 -17.50
N MET A 52 -0.46 -8.95 -16.17
CA MET A 52 -1.69 -8.99 -15.38
C MET A 52 -2.37 -7.61 -15.28
N LEU A 53 -1.68 -6.57 -15.77
CA LEU A 53 -2.18 -5.20 -15.89
C LEU A 53 -2.52 -4.82 -17.33
N VAL A 54 -2.43 -5.76 -18.29
CA VAL A 54 -2.85 -5.53 -19.68
C VAL A 54 -4.34 -5.21 -19.70
N SER A 55 -4.69 -4.12 -20.37
CA SER A 55 -6.08 -3.70 -20.48
C SER A 55 -6.83 -4.65 -21.42
N GLU A 56 -7.91 -5.29 -20.93
CA GLU A 56 -8.77 -6.16 -21.74
C GLU A 56 -9.35 -5.45 -22.98
N ASN A 57 -9.51 -4.13 -22.91
CA ASN A 57 -10.13 -3.34 -23.98
C ASN A 57 -9.14 -2.86 -25.05
N THR A 58 -7.85 -2.77 -24.75
CA THR A 58 -6.84 -2.17 -25.66
C THR A 58 -5.64 -3.07 -25.91
N GLY A 59 -5.42 -4.12 -25.11
CA GLY A 59 -4.25 -5.01 -25.24
C GLY A 59 -2.92 -4.36 -24.89
N GLU A 60 -2.92 -3.08 -24.49
CA GLU A 60 -1.70 -2.32 -24.19
C GLU A 60 -1.25 -2.55 -22.74
N THR A 61 0.07 -2.62 -22.56
CA THR A 61 0.69 -2.58 -21.23
C THR A 61 0.71 -1.14 -20.73
N PRO A 62 0.32 -0.90 -19.46
CA PRO A 62 0.31 0.46 -18.92
C PRO A 62 1.73 1.02 -18.83
N ASP A 63 1.96 2.16 -19.50
CA ASP A 63 3.20 2.93 -19.34
C ASP A 63 3.15 3.76 -18.06
N PHE A 64 3.92 3.32 -17.08
CA PHE A 64 4.04 4.01 -15.79
C PHE A 64 5.12 5.10 -15.80
N SER A 65 6.04 5.12 -16.77
CA SER A 65 7.26 5.93 -16.75
C SER A 65 6.99 7.43 -16.61
N GLY A 66 6.00 7.95 -17.34
CA GLY A 66 5.60 9.36 -17.28
C GLY A 66 4.70 9.73 -16.09
N ARG A 67 4.24 8.76 -15.30
CA ARG A 67 3.25 8.96 -14.21
C ARG A 67 3.74 8.47 -12.84
N LEU A 68 4.98 7.99 -12.74
CA LEU A 68 5.55 7.45 -11.50
C LEU A 68 5.42 8.39 -10.31
N GLY A 69 5.65 9.69 -10.49
CA GLY A 69 5.51 10.68 -9.42
C GLY A 69 4.07 10.76 -8.88
N MET A 70 3.08 10.81 -9.78
CA MET A 70 1.67 10.86 -9.40
C MET A 70 1.21 9.57 -8.73
N ILE A 71 1.64 8.42 -9.27
CA ILE A 71 1.35 7.10 -8.70
C ILE A 71 1.94 6.98 -7.29
N SER A 72 3.20 7.38 -7.12
CA SER A 72 3.87 7.33 -5.81
C SER A 72 3.20 8.23 -4.79
N LEU A 73 2.79 9.44 -5.19
CA LEU A 73 2.05 10.36 -4.32
C LEU A 73 0.70 9.77 -3.89
N LEU A 74 -0.04 9.20 -4.84
CA LEU A 74 -1.35 8.61 -4.57
C LEU A 74 -1.23 7.37 -3.66
N ILE A 75 -0.27 6.49 -3.93
CA ILE A 75 0.04 5.34 -3.07
C ILE A 75 0.45 5.80 -1.67
N SER A 76 1.32 6.82 -1.57
CA SER A 76 1.74 7.38 -0.28
C SER A 76 0.54 7.85 0.54
N PHE A 77 -0.36 8.60 -0.09
CA PHE A 77 -1.55 9.14 0.54
C PHE A 77 -2.47 8.03 1.06
N PHE A 78 -2.75 7.02 0.24
CA PHE A 78 -3.56 5.88 0.67
C PHE A 78 -2.87 5.02 1.73
N ALA A 79 -1.57 4.79 1.61
CA ALA A 79 -0.79 4.05 2.60
C ALA A 79 -0.84 4.71 3.97
N LEU A 80 -0.74 6.05 4.01
CA LEU A 80 -0.85 6.84 5.23
C LEU A 80 -2.25 6.72 5.84
N LEU A 81 -3.30 6.85 5.03
CA LEU A 81 -4.70 6.69 5.47
C LEU A 81 -4.98 5.30 6.03
N ILE A 82 -4.58 4.24 5.31
CA ILE A 82 -4.71 2.85 5.76
C ILE A 82 -3.99 2.68 7.09
N SER A 83 -2.75 3.16 7.21
CA SER A 83 -2.02 3.01 8.44
C SER A 83 -2.61 3.78 9.60
N LEU A 84 -3.13 4.99 9.38
CA LEU A 84 -3.79 5.76 10.44
C LEU A 84 -5.03 5.03 10.96
N PHE A 85 -5.90 4.56 10.06
CA PHE A 85 -7.13 3.88 10.46
C PHE A 85 -6.86 2.54 11.15
N VAL A 86 -5.99 1.71 10.58
CA VAL A 86 -5.63 0.41 11.15
C VAL A 86 -4.92 0.58 12.48
N GLY A 87 -4.00 1.54 12.56
CA GLY A 87 -3.31 1.86 13.81
C GLY A 87 -4.27 2.33 14.90
N TRP A 88 -5.23 3.18 14.54
CA TRP A 88 -6.22 3.70 15.49
C TRP A 88 -7.14 2.58 15.99
N PHE A 89 -7.59 1.72 15.08
CA PHE A 89 -8.38 0.53 15.41
C PHE A 89 -7.65 -0.41 16.37
N ILE A 90 -6.38 -0.73 16.11
CA ILE A 90 -5.57 -1.57 17.02
C ILE A 90 -5.38 -0.91 18.38
N ARG A 91 -5.19 0.41 18.39
CA ARG A 91 -5.04 1.16 19.65
C ARG A 91 -6.30 1.06 20.51
N ILE A 92 -7.50 1.10 19.91
CA ILE A 92 -8.77 0.93 20.63
C ILE A 92 -8.94 -0.49 21.14
N ILE A 93 -8.64 -1.51 20.33
CA ILE A 93 -8.79 -2.92 20.74
C ILE A 93 -7.86 -3.30 21.90
N ARG A 94 -6.71 -2.63 22.00
CA ARG A 94 -5.72 -2.87 23.06
C ARG A 94 -5.94 -2.07 24.33
N GLN A 95 -6.86 -1.11 24.33
CA GLN A 95 -7.30 -0.42 25.55
C GLN A 95 -8.27 -1.31 26.32
#